data_AF-A0AA41UIC5-F1
#
_entry.id   AF-A0AA41UIC5-F1
#
_cell.length_a   1.000
_cell.length_b   1.000
_cell.length_c   1.000
_cell.angle_alpha   90.00
_cell.angle_beta   90.00
_cell.angle_gamma   90.00
#
_symmetry.space_group_name_H-M   'P 1'
#
loop_
_entity.id
_entity.type
_entity.pdbx_description
1 polymer ?
#
loop_
_entity_poly.entity_id
_entity_poly.type
_entity_poly.pdbx_seq_one_letter_code
_entity_poly.pdbx_strand_id
1 'polypeptide(L)'
;MKRNGFSYIRRWFWLFMLLVGFTIVGTYLLVFNELSDALALLVHSDADAGRQLPKDAAVLVAELKYRLLLIIGGGCAAAALVSLLWLRIAARAIQHPIRKIQHAVDRMAQGKLNETIAIDTADEFGRIGNGINELAANLQELLLHIWKQTGQCAHSLETLRRGSAYEKGASSATELQSALDQLAGAIENLRAMAKAYVFYDVRLEGNQTLAANHRPITSDDRSPGHADTI
;
A
#
# COMPACT_ATOMS: atom_id res chain seq x y z
N MET A 1 -15.75 14.72 2.10
CA MET A 1 -14.62 15.58 1.66
C MET A 1 -13.42 14.69 1.32
N LYS A 2 -13.09 14.50 0.04
CA LYS A 2 -11.94 13.67 -0.39
C LYS A 2 -10.64 14.46 -0.12
N ARG A 3 -9.83 14.02 0.85
CA ARG A 3 -8.55 14.66 1.19
C ARG A 3 -7.53 14.43 0.08
N ASN A 4 -6.99 15.54 -0.42
CA ASN A 4 -6.09 15.66 -1.57
C ASN A 4 -4.64 15.21 -1.26
N GLY A 5 -4.44 14.05 -0.63
CA GLY A 5 -3.09 13.50 -0.37
C GLY A 5 -2.27 13.32 -1.66
N PHE A 6 -2.95 13.05 -2.78
CA PHE A 6 -2.35 12.92 -4.10
C PHE A 6 -1.78 14.24 -4.66
N SER A 7 -2.15 15.41 -4.09
CA SER A 7 -1.63 16.68 -4.59
C SER A 7 -0.18 16.92 -4.16
N TYR A 8 0.24 16.46 -2.98
CA TYR A 8 1.57 16.80 -2.45
C TYR A 8 2.69 16.07 -3.19
N ILE A 9 2.55 14.76 -3.39
CA ILE A 9 3.52 13.97 -4.17
C ILE A 9 3.58 14.47 -5.62
N ARG A 10 2.42 14.79 -6.22
CA ARG A 10 2.38 15.33 -7.58
C ARG A 10 2.97 16.74 -7.66
N ARG A 11 2.75 17.60 -6.66
CA ARG A 11 3.34 18.94 -6.59
C ARG A 11 4.86 18.87 -6.40
N TRP A 12 5.34 18.04 -5.48
CA TRP A 12 6.78 17.81 -5.29
C TRP A 12 7.44 17.16 -6.49
N PHE A 13 6.73 16.26 -7.19
CA PHE A 13 7.17 15.70 -8.47
C PHE A 13 7.37 16.81 -9.52
N TRP A 14 6.40 17.70 -9.69
CA TRP A 14 6.51 18.82 -10.63
C TRP A 14 7.61 19.82 -10.22
N LEU A 15 7.77 20.10 -8.92
CA LEU A 15 8.84 20.94 -8.41
C LEU A 15 10.22 20.34 -8.65
N PHE A 16 10.39 19.04 -8.39
CA PHE A 16 11.64 18.33 -8.67
C PHE A 16 11.93 18.30 -10.18
N MET A 17 10.91 18.07 -11.01
CA MET A 17 11.06 18.10 -12.47
C MET A 17 11.45 19.49 -12.99
N LEU A 18 10.89 20.56 -12.41
CA LEU A 18 11.28 21.93 -12.72
C LEU A 18 12.72 22.24 -12.27
N LEU A 19 13.12 21.77 -11.09
CA LEU A 19 14.48 21.94 -10.58
C LEU A 19 15.50 21.26 -11.50
N VAL A 20 15.25 19.99 -11.85
CA VAL A 20 16.11 19.23 -12.77
C VAL A 20 16.14 19.87 -14.16
N GLY A 21 15.00 20.35 -14.66
CA GLY A 21 14.94 21.10 -15.91
C GLY A 21 15.78 22.37 -15.85
N PHE A 22 15.69 23.14 -14.76
CA PHE A 22 16.45 24.36 -14.57
C PHE A 22 17.95 24.11 -14.46
N THR A 23 18.37 23.05 -13.76
CA THR A 23 19.80 22.68 -13.69
C THR A 23 20.33 22.25 -15.05
N ILE A 24 19.56 21.47 -15.82
CA ILE A 24 19.94 21.07 -17.19
C ILE A 24 20.09 22.30 -18.09
N VAL A 25 19.11 23.20 -18.10
CA VAL A 25 19.15 24.42 -18.92
C VAL A 25 20.29 25.33 -18.48
N GLY A 26 20.51 25.49 -17.18
CA GLY A 26 21.59 26.29 -16.63
C GLY A 26 22.97 25.74 -17.00
N THR A 27 23.20 24.44 -16.87
CA THR A 27 24.46 23.80 -17.30
C THR A 27 24.65 23.93 -18.81
N TYR A 28 23.59 23.77 -19.61
CA TYR A 28 23.65 23.93 -21.06
C TYR A 28 24.03 25.37 -21.47
N LEU A 29 23.44 26.38 -20.82
CA LEU A 29 23.76 27.79 -21.07
C LEU A 29 25.19 28.15 -20.64
N LEU A 30 25.66 27.65 -19.49
CA LEU A 30 27.04 27.86 -19.04
C LEU A 30 28.06 27.30 -20.03
N VAL A 31 27.87 26.06 -20.46
CA VAL A 31 28.74 25.40 -21.46
C VAL A 31 28.71 26.15 -22.78
N PHE A 32 27.52 26.58 -23.23
CA PHE A 32 27.39 27.38 -24.44
C PHE A 32 28.15 28.69 -24.37
N ASN A 33 28.09 29.39 -23.22
CA ASN A 33 28.78 30.65 -23.01
C ASN A 33 30.30 30.48 -22.98
N GLU A 34 30.81 29.52 -22.21
CA GLU A 34 32.25 29.18 -22.14
C GLU A 34 32.84 28.82 -23.52
N LEU A 35 32.12 28.01 -24.30
CA LEU A 35 32.52 27.70 -25.67
C LEU A 35 32.47 28.90 -26.61
N SER A 36 31.59 29.88 -26.35
CA SER A 36 31.54 31.11 -27.14
C SER A 36 32.71 32.03 -26.81
N ASP A 37 33.06 32.15 -25.52
CA ASP A 37 34.14 33.00 -25.04
C ASP A 37 35.50 32.43 -25.47
N ALA A 38 35.70 31.12 -25.34
CA ALA A 38 36.91 30.44 -25.81
C ALA A 38 37.13 30.59 -27.32
N LEU A 39 36.04 30.53 -28.11
CA LEU A 39 36.10 30.74 -29.56
C LEU A 39 36.41 32.21 -29.90
N ALA A 40 35.77 33.16 -29.21
CA ALA A 40 36.01 34.58 -29.42
C ALA A 40 37.45 34.98 -29.10
N LEU A 41 38.02 34.41 -28.03
CA LEU A 41 39.39 34.64 -27.59
C LEU A 41 40.42 34.05 -28.59
N LEU A 42 40.17 32.84 -29.10
CA LEU A 42 41.01 32.24 -30.16
C LEU A 42 40.97 33.07 -31.46
N VAL A 43 39.81 33.60 -31.84
CA VAL A 43 39.65 34.41 -33.05
C VAL A 43 40.32 35.79 -32.90
N HIS A 44 40.24 36.43 -31.72
CA HIS A 44 40.89 37.72 -31.48
C HIS A 44 42.41 37.60 -31.31
N SER A 45 42.90 36.55 -30.63
CA SER A 45 44.33 36.33 -30.40
C SER A 45 45.14 36.18 -31.70
N ASP A 46 44.54 35.65 -32.78
CA ASP A 46 45.22 35.49 -34.06
C ASP A 46 45.09 36.76 -34.94
N ALA A 47 43.99 37.51 -34.77
CA ALA A 47 43.79 38.80 -35.43
C ALA A 47 44.87 39.83 -35.03
N ASP A 48 45.28 39.84 -33.76
CA ASP A 48 46.37 40.70 -33.26
C ASP A 48 47.76 40.23 -33.73
N ALA A 49 47.93 38.95 -34.07
CA ALA A 49 49.18 38.37 -34.57
C ALA A 49 49.43 38.59 -36.07
N GLY A 50 48.51 39.25 -36.79
CA GLY A 50 48.62 39.53 -38.23
C GLY A 50 48.57 38.29 -39.13
N ARG A 51 48.33 37.10 -38.56
CA ARG A 51 48.06 35.86 -39.30
C ARG A 51 46.56 35.68 -39.37
N GLN A 52 46.00 35.61 -40.57
CA GLN A 52 44.60 35.20 -40.72
C GLN A 52 44.49 33.75 -40.27
N LEU A 53 43.57 33.45 -39.33
CA LEU A 53 43.20 32.05 -39.05
C LEU A 53 42.96 31.38 -40.41
N PRO A 54 43.62 30.25 -40.71
CA PRO A 54 43.22 29.46 -41.86
C PRO A 54 41.72 29.18 -41.70
N LYS A 55 40.92 29.51 -42.70
CA LYS A 55 39.44 29.36 -42.68
C LYS A 55 39.03 27.96 -42.19
N ASP A 56 39.89 26.97 -42.44
CA ASP A 56 39.77 25.58 -42.04
C ASP A 56 39.78 25.38 -40.50
N ALA A 57 40.54 26.18 -39.74
CA ALA A 57 40.58 26.11 -38.27
C ALA A 57 39.29 26.63 -37.63
N ALA A 58 38.72 27.73 -38.15
CA ALA A 58 37.46 28.29 -37.64
C ALA A 58 36.28 27.32 -37.88
N VAL A 59 36.28 26.63 -39.02
CA VAL A 59 35.27 25.59 -39.34
C VAL A 59 35.40 24.37 -38.42
N LEU A 60 36.63 23.92 -38.12
CA LEU A 60 36.88 22.80 -37.20
C LEU A 60 36.38 23.09 -35.77
N VAL A 61 36.63 24.29 -35.23
CA VAL A 61 36.20 24.64 -33.86
C VAL A 61 34.68 24.79 -33.78
N ALA A 62 34.04 25.33 -34.82
CA ALA A 62 32.58 25.39 -34.89
C ALA A 62 31.95 23.99 -34.93
N GLU A 63 32.48 23.06 -35.72
CA GLU A 63 32.05 21.66 -35.79
C GLU A 63 32.21 20.96 -34.42
N LEU A 64 33.34 21.16 -33.73
CA LEU A 64 33.58 20.62 -32.39
C LEU A 64 32.58 21.17 -31.36
N LYS A 65 32.24 22.46 -31.43
CA LYS A 65 31.24 23.10 -30.56
C LYS A 65 29.87 22.46 -30.70
N TYR A 66 29.38 22.27 -31.93
CA TYR A 66 28.07 21.65 -32.16
C TYR A 66 28.05 20.19 -31.69
N ARG A 67 29.11 19.41 -31.94
CA ARG A 67 29.21 18.03 -31.46
C ARG A 67 29.19 17.94 -29.93
N LEU A 68 29.93 18.82 -29.23
CA LEU A 68 29.96 18.81 -27.76
C LEU A 68 28.59 19.18 -27.16
N LEU A 69 27.92 20.19 -27.73
CA LEU A 69 26.56 20.60 -27.32
C LEU A 69 25.54 19.48 -27.53
N LEU A 70 25.63 18.73 -28.63
CA LEU A 70 24.75 17.59 -28.90
C LEU A 70 24.97 16.44 -27.91
N ILE A 71 26.23 16.13 -27.56
CA ILE A 71 26.56 15.06 -26.60
C ILE A 71 26.07 15.43 -25.20
N ILE A 72 26.34 16.66 -24.74
CA ILE A 72 25.92 17.13 -23.41
C ILE A 72 24.39 17.26 -23.34
N GLY A 73 23.76 17.86 -24.36
CA GLY A 73 22.31 17.98 -24.44
C GLY A 73 21.62 16.61 -24.45
N GLY A 74 22.14 15.67 -25.24
CA GLY A 74 21.68 14.28 -25.26
C GLY A 74 21.85 13.57 -23.91
N GLY A 75 22.99 13.76 -23.24
CA GLY A 75 23.27 13.21 -21.91
C GLY A 75 22.30 13.74 -20.84
N CYS A 76 22.07 15.06 -20.82
CA CYS A 76 21.11 15.68 -19.91
C CYS A 76 19.68 15.20 -20.17
N ALA A 77 19.27 15.09 -21.43
CA ALA A 77 17.95 14.57 -21.80
C ALA A 77 17.77 13.10 -21.37
N ALA A 78 18.79 12.27 -21.57
CA ALA A 78 18.78 10.87 -21.13
C ALA A 78 18.70 10.77 -19.60
N ALA A 79 19.48 11.57 -18.86
CA ALA A 79 19.44 11.61 -17.41
C ALA A 79 18.05 12.06 -16.88
N ALA A 80 17.43 13.04 -17.51
CA ALA A 80 16.08 13.49 -17.17
C ALA A 80 15.04 12.38 -17.40
N LEU A 81 15.14 11.65 -18.52
CA LEU A 81 14.25 10.53 -18.83
C LEU A 81 14.38 9.39 -17.83
N VAL A 82 15.61 9.02 -17.46
CA VAL A 82 15.88 8.00 -16.44
C VAL A 82 15.35 8.43 -15.08
N SER A 83 15.61 9.68 -14.68
CA SER A 83 15.09 10.25 -13.43
C SER A 83 13.56 10.22 -13.39
N LEU A 84 12.90 10.60 -14.49
CA LEU A 84 11.45 10.56 -14.62
C LEU A 84 10.89 9.14 -14.48
N LEU A 85 11.54 8.17 -15.13
CA LEU A 85 11.14 6.77 -15.08
C LEU A 85 11.29 6.21 -13.65
N TRP A 86 12.44 6.46 -13.02
CA TRP A 86 12.73 6.02 -11.66
C TRP A 86 11.74 6.58 -10.65
N LEU A 87 11.45 7.89 -10.73
CA LEU A 87 10.49 8.54 -9.85
C LEU A 87 9.06 7.98 -10.00
N ARG A 88 8.65 7.61 -11.22
CA ARG A 88 7.35 6.94 -11.44
C ARG A 88 7.29 5.54 -10.82
N ILE A 89 8.38 4.78 -10.89
CA ILE A 89 8.47 3.44 -10.28
C ILE A 89 8.40 3.57 -8.76
N ALA A 90 9.22 4.44 -8.17
CA ALA A 90 9.24 4.68 -6.73
C ALA A 90 7.88 5.16 -6.19
N ALA A 91 7.22 6.09 -6.89
CA ALA A 91 5.91 6.57 -6.50
C ALA A 91 4.87 5.43 -6.47
N ARG A 92 4.89 4.53 -7.46
CA ARG A 92 3.98 3.37 -7.49
C ARG A 92 4.29 2.36 -6.39
N ALA A 93 5.57 2.10 -6.13
CA ALA A 93 6.02 1.17 -5.10
C ALA A 93 5.53 1.56 -3.70
N ILE A 94 5.43 2.86 -3.40
CA ILE A 94 4.94 3.37 -2.11
C ILE A 94 3.42 3.51 -2.08
N GLN A 95 2.81 4.05 -3.14
CA GLN A 95 1.37 4.35 -3.13
C GLN A 95 0.51 3.09 -3.10
N HIS A 96 0.95 2.01 -3.73
CA HIS A 96 0.20 0.77 -3.79
C HIS A 96 0.00 0.11 -2.40
N PRO A 97 1.07 -0.17 -1.60
CA PRO A 97 0.89 -0.73 -0.26
C PRO A 97 0.15 0.21 0.68
N ILE A 98 0.39 1.53 0.63
CA ILE A 98 -0.34 2.50 1.46
C ILE A 98 -1.85 2.44 1.19
N ARG A 99 -2.27 2.37 -0.09
CA ARG A 99 -3.68 2.25 -0.43
C ARG A 99 -4.28 0.93 0.07
N LYS A 100 -3.56 -0.19 -0.07
CA LYS A 100 -4.00 -1.48 0.47
C LYS A 100 -4.22 -1.40 1.99
N ILE A 101 -3.26 -0.84 2.72
CA ILE A 101 -3.34 -0.63 4.18
C ILE A 101 -4.54 0.24 4.51
N GLN A 102 -4.68 1.40 3.86
CA GLN A 102 -5.79 2.31 4.10
C GLN A 102 -7.14 1.64 3.87
N HIS A 103 -7.29 0.92 2.74
CA HIS A 103 -8.52 0.20 2.44
C HIS A 103 -8.85 -0.84 3.51
N ALA A 104 -7.87 -1.59 3.98
CA ALA A 104 -8.11 -2.62 4.98
C ALA A 104 -8.48 -2.04 6.36
N VAL A 105 -7.80 -0.98 6.79
CA VAL A 105 -8.16 -0.25 8.03
C VAL A 105 -9.58 0.32 7.90
N ASP A 106 -9.95 0.91 6.76
CA ASP A 106 -11.31 1.42 6.53
C ASP A 106 -12.37 0.30 6.59
N ARG A 107 -12.04 -0.91 6.11
CA ARG A 107 -12.92 -2.10 6.20
C ARG A 107 -13.04 -2.59 7.63
N MET A 108 -11.95 -2.68 8.38
CA MET A 108 -11.96 -3.04 9.79
C MET A 108 -12.76 -2.04 10.64
N ALA A 109 -12.65 -0.74 10.36
CA ALA A 109 -13.45 0.30 11.03
C ALA A 109 -14.96 0.17 10.74
N GLN A 110 -15.33 -0.45 9.62
CA GLN A 110 -16.72 -0.81 9.29
C GLN A 110 -17.15 -2.16 9.89
N GLY A 111 -16.34 -2.75 10.77
CA GLY A 111 -16.62 -4.04 11.41
C GLY A 111 -16.30 -5.26 10.53
N LYS A 112 -15.67 -5.09 9.37
CA LYS A 112 -15.28 -6.21 8.49
C LYS A 112 -13.89 -6.69 8.88
N LEU A 113 -13.84 -7.68 9.78
CA LEU A 113 -12.59 -8.22 10.28
C LEU A 113 -12.12 -9.45 9.48
N ASN A 114 -12.97 -10.02 8.63
CA ASN A 114 -12.74 -11.27 7.91
C ASN A 114 -11.76 -11.18 6.73
N GLU A 115 -11.23 -10.00 6.41
CA GLU A 115 -10.32 -9.80 5.27
C GLU A 115 -8.86 -9.75 5.72
N THR A 116 -8.01 -10.51 5.04
CA THR A 116 -6.56 -10.48 5.26
C THR A 116 -5.88 -9.55 4.27
N ILE A 117 -4.95 -8.75 4.77
CA ILE A 117 -4.08 -7.88 3.98
C ILE A 117 -2.91 -8.71 3.45
N ALA A 118 -2.87 -8.94 2.14
CA ALA A 118 -1.70 -9.51 1.46
C ALA A 118 -0.80 -8.39 0.90
N ILE A 119 0.29 -8.11 1.63
CA ILE A 119 1.39 -7.26 1.19
C ILE A 119 2.64 -8.15 1.10
N ASP A 120 2.90 -8.64 -0.11
CA ASP A 120 4.03 -9.53 -0.43
C ASP A 120 5.34 -8.74 -0.57
N THR A 121 5.71 -8.00 0.47
CA THR A 121 6.97 -7.26 0.53
C THR A 121 7.69 -7.58 1.84
N ALA A 122 9.01 -7.75 1.77
CA ALA A 122 9.85 -8.03 2.95
C ALA A 122 10.24 -6.76 3.75
N ASP A 123 9.57 -5.63 3.49
CA ASP A 123 9.87 -4.32 4.07
C ASP A 123 8.92 -3.94 5.21
N GLU A 124 8.98 -2.68 5.64
CA GLU A 124 8.12 -2.14 6.69
C GLU A 124 6.63 -2.24 6.36
N PHE A 125 6.25 -2.18 5.08
CA PHE A 125 4.84 -2.29 4.68
C PHE A 125 4.32 -3.71 4.88
N GLY A 126 5.15 -4.73 4.62
CA GLY A 126 4.81 -6.13 4.94
C GLY A 126 4.61 -6.32 6.44
N ARG A 127 5.50 -5.77 7.26
CA ARG A 127 5.37 -5.82 8.74
C ARG A 127 4.09 -5.13 9.24
N ILE A 128 3.74 -3.97 8.68
CA ILE A 128 2.50 -3.27 9.02
C ILE A 128 1.29 -4.10 8.61
N GLY A 129 1.29 -4.68 7.40
CA GLY A 129 0.23 -5.57 6.92
C GLY A 129 0.00 -6.75 7.88
N ASN A 130 1.08 -7.41 8.29
CA ASN A 130 1.02 -8.52 9.25
C ASN A 130 0.48 -8.08 10.62
N GLY A 131 0.93 -6.94 11.16
CA GLY A 131 0.43 -6.43 12.43
C GLY A 131 -1.06 -6.06 12.39
N ILE A 132 -1.57 -5.56 11.26
CA ILE A 132 -3.00 -5.31 11.10
C ILE A 132 -3.79 -6.63 11.01
N ASN A 133 -3.26 -7.65 10.33
CA ASN A 133 -3.89 -8.97 10.29
C ASN A 133 -3.97 -9.60 11.69
N GLU A 134 -2.90 -9.50 12.47
CA GLU A 134 -2.86 -9.97 13.86
C GLU A 134 -3.87 -9.20 14.74
N LEU A 135 -3.96 -7.88 14.58
CA LEU A 135 -4.97 -7.08 15.25
C LEU A 135 -6.39 -7.52 14.90
N ALA A 136 -6.67 -7.77 13.61
CA ALA A 136 -7.97 -8.26 13.17
C ALA A 136 -8.30 -9.62 13.79
N ALA A 137 -7.34 -10.55 13.83
CA ALA A 137 -7.50 -11.86 14.46
C ALA A 137 -7.79 -11.74 15.96
N ASN A 138 -7.03 -10.92 16.69
CA ASN A 138 -7.21 -10.71 18.12
C ASN A 138 -8.59 -10.10 18.43
N LEU A 139 -9.06 -9.15 17.61
CA LEU A 139 -10.41 -8.58 17.76
C LEU A 139 -11.49 -9.62 17.52
N GLN A 140 -11.32 -10.50 16.53
CA GLN A 140 -12.26 -11.58 16.28
C GLN A 140 -12.33 -12.57 17.47
N GLU A 141 -11.18 -12.96 18.00
CA GLU A 141 -11.10 -13.87 19.15
C GLU A 141 -11.76 -13.27 20.39
N LEU A 142 -11.48 -11.99 20.68
CA LEU A 142 -12.11 -11.27 21.79
C LEU A 142 -13.64 -11.25 21.67
N LEU A 143 -14.17 -10.94 20.49
CA LEU A 143 -15.61 -10.90 20.27
C LEU A 143 -16.24 -12.30 20.35
N LEU A 144 -15.54 -13.34 19.88
CA LEU A 144 -15.99 -14.73 20.04
C LEU A 144 -16.05 -15.14 21.52
N HIS A 145 -15.07 -14.71 22.32
CA HIS A 145 -15.07 -14.91 23.77
C HIS A 145 -16.27 -14.22 24.44
N ILE A 146 -16.55 -12.97 24.08
CA ILE A 146 -17.73 -12.23 24.57
C ILE A 146 -19.02 -12.96 24.18
N TRP A 147 -19.14 -13.42 22.93
CA TRP A 147 -20.31 -14.16 22.47
C TRP A 147 -20.53 -15.47 23.24
N LYS A 148 -19.46 -16.20 23.54
CA LYS A 148 -19.51 -17.44 24.32
C LYS A 148 -19.89 -17.18 25.78
N GLN A 149 -19.26 -16.19 26.43
CA GLN A 149 -19.53 -15.84 27.82
C GLN A 149 -20.95 -15.30 28.01
N THR A 150 -21.43 -14.44 27.11
CA THR A 150 -22.81 -13.94 27.14
C THR A 150 -23.84 -15.06 26.96
N GLY A 151 -23.55 -16.05 26.11
CA GLY A 151 -24.39 -17.25 25.98
C GLY A 151 -24.44 -18.10 27.26
N GLN A 152 -23.30 -18.29 27.93
CA GLN A 152 -23.25 -18.97 29.23
C GLN A 152 -24.02 -18.19 30.30
N CYS A 153 -23.86 -16.87 30.34
CA CYS A 153 -24.57 -16.01 31.28
C CYS A 153 -26.09 -16.07 31.04
N ALA A 154 -26.55 -16.07 29.78
CA ALA A 154 -27.96 -16.23 29.43
C ALA A 154 -28.52 -17.57 29.95
N HIS A 155 -27.75 -18.66 29.84
CA HIS A 155 -28.17 -19.97 30.32
C HIS A 155 -28.27 -20.03 31.86
N SER A 156 -27.27 -19.47 32.57
CA SER A 156 -27.31 -19.34 34.03
C SER A 156 -28.47 -18.47 34.50
N LEU A 157 -28.74 -17.38 33.78
CA LEU A 157 -29.85 -16.47 34.04
C LEU A 157 -31.21 -17.17 33.93
N GLU A 158 -31.41 -17.99 32.90
CA GLU A 158 -32.63 -18.79 32.74
C GLU A 158 -32.77 -19.83 33.87
N THR A 159 -31.66 -20.43 34.31
CA THR A 159 -31.66 -21.36 35.45
C THR A 159 -32.03 -20.65 36.75
N LEU A 160 -31.48 -19.45 36.99
CA LEU A 160 -31.82 -18.62 38.15
C LEU A 160 -33.28 -18.18 38.12
N ARG A 161 -33.79 -17.75 36.96
CA ARG A 161 -35.19 -17.36 36.75
C ARG A 161 -36.16 -18.50 37.06
N ARG A 162 -35.81 -19.73 36.67
CA ARG A 162 -36.60 -20.92 37.03
C ARG A 162 -36.54 -21.22 38.52
N GLY A 163 -35.39 -21.01 39.17
CA GLY A 163 -35.22 -21.21 40.61
C GLY A 163 -35.95 -20.18 41.47
N SER A 164 -35.92 -18.90 41.08
CA SER A 164 -36.57 -17.80 41.81
C SER A 164 -38.09 -17.88 41.79
N ALA A 165 -38.68 -18.52 40.78
CA ALA A 165 -40.11 -18.80 40.72
C ALA A 165 -40.61 -19.70 41.88
N TYR A 166 -39.71 -20.38 42.60
CA TYR A 166 -40.03 -21.21 43.76
C TYR A 166 -39.87 -20.50 45.12
N GLU A 167 -39.31 -19.28 45.18
CA GLU A 167 -39.19 -18.52 46.44
C GLU A 167 -40.50 -17.83 46.82
N LYS A 168 -41.07 -18.20 47.98
CA LYS A 168 -42.40 -17.82 48.47
C LYS A 168 -42.54 -16.37 49.00
N GLY A 169 -41.75 -15.41 48.53
CA GLY A 169 -41.79 -14.01 48.98
C GLY A 169 -42.13 -13.03 47.84
N ALA A 170 -43.38 -12.55 47.78
CA ALA A 170 -43.88 -11.78 46.63
C ALA A 170 -43.09 -10.50 46.30
N SER A 171 -42.60 -9.77 47.29
CA SER A 171 -41.85 -8.51 47.11
C SER A 171 -40.41 -8.74 46.64
N SER A 172 -39.64 -9.60 47.32
CA SER A 172 -38.25 -9.91 46.94
C SER A 172 -38.15 -10.68 45.62
N ALA A 173 -39.13 -11.53 45.31
CA ALA A 173 -39.20 -12.21 44.02
C ALA A 173 -39.43 -11.24 42.86
N THR A 174 -40.20 -10.17 43.07
CA THR A 174 -40.47 -9.15 42.04
C THR A 174 -39.22 -8.30 41.73
N GLU A 175 -38.48 -7.89 42.76
CA GLU A 175 -37.23 -7.13 42.60
C GLU A 175 -36.14 -7.95 41.90
N LEU A 176 -35.95 -9.22 42.31
CA LEU A 176 -35.02 -10.13 41.66
C LEU A 176 -35.40 -10.34 40.18
N GLN A 177 -36.68 -10.55 39.89
CA GLN A 177 -37.16 -10.74 38.52
C GLN A 177 -36.83 -9.55 37.61
N SER A 178 -37.03 -8.31 38.10
CA SER A 178 -36.66 -7.08 37.39
C SER A 178 -35.16 -7.01 37.09
N ALA A 179 -34.31 -7.36 38.07
CA ALA A 179 -32.86 -7.40 37.87
C ALA A 179 -32.43 -8.46 36.84
N LEU A 180 -33.09 -9.63 36.85
CA LEU A 180 -32.84 -10.69 35.87
C LEU A 180 -33.25 -10.25 34.45
N ASP A 181 -34.40 -9.58 34.29
CA ASP A 181 -34.84 -9.08 32.99
C ASP A 181 -33.91 -7.96 32.46
N GLN A 182 -33.41 -7.09 33.33
CA GLN A 182 -32.40 -6.08 32.96
C GLN A 182 -31.08 -6.74 32.48
N LEU A 183 -30.62 -7.77 33.19
CA LEU A 183 -29.41 -8.51 32.81
C LEU A 183 -29.59 -9.23 31.47
N ALA A 184 -30.77 -9.82 31.22
CA ALA A 184 -31.09 -10.44 29.94
C ALA A 184 -30.99 -9.43 28.78
N GLY A 185 -31.53 -8.22 28.98
CA GLY A 185 -31.42 -7.14 28.00
C GLY A 185 -29.98 -6.70 27.74
N ALA A 186 -29.15 -6.59 28.78
CA ALA A 186 -27.73 -6.24 28.65
C ALA A 186 -26.94 -7.31 27.87
N ILE A 187 -27.22 -8.60 28.13
CA ILE A 187 -26.63 -9.73 27.43
C ILE A 187 -26.99 -9.69 25.94
N GLU A 188 -28.26 -9.45 25.61
CA GLU A 188 -28.70 -9.38 24.22
C GLU A 188 -28.07 -8.19 23.49
N ASN A 189 -27.95 -7.04 24.14
CA ASN A 189 -27.25 -5.88 23.57
C ASN A 189 -25.77 -6.19 23.28
N LEU A 190 -25.04 -6.83 24.20
CA LEU A 190 -23.65 -7.22 23.98
C LEU A 190 -23.51 -8.21 22.82
N ARG A 191 -24.45 -9.15 22.71
CA ARG A 191 -24.51 -10.10 21.59
C ARG A 191 -24.78 -9.39 20.27
N ALA A 192 -25.73 -8.46 20.25
CA ALA A 192 -26.02 -7.65 19.07
C ALA A 192 -24.81 -6.82 18.63
N MET A 193 -24.07 -6.21 19.58
CA MET A 193 -22.82 -5.51 19.29
C MET A 193 -21.76 -6.45 18.69
N ALA A 194 -21.57 -7.64 19.26
CA ALA A 194 -20.64 -8.62 18.70
C ALA A 194 -21.05 -9.05 17.28
N LYS A 195 -22.34 -9.29 17.04
CA LYS A 195 -22.90 -9.69 15.74
C LYS A 195 -22.78 -8.60 14.65
N ALA A 196 -22.63 -7.33 15.03
CA ALA A 196 -22.40 -6.24 14.09
C ALA A 196 -21.05 -6.34 13.36
N TYR A 197 -20.12 -7.13 13.88
CA TYR A 197 -18.84 -7.43 13.23
C TYR A 197 -18.98 -8.65 12.32
N VAL A 198 -18.42 -8.55 11.12
CA VAL A 198 -18.36 -9.67 10.16
C VAL A 198 -17.14 -10.52 10.51
N PHE A 199 -17.40 -11.66 11.17
CA PHE A 199 -16.44 -12.76 11.33
C PHE A 199 -16.31 -13.53 10.02
N TYR A 200 -15.18 -14.22 9.82
CA TYR A 200 -14.87 -15.16 8.73
C TYR A 200 -15.92 -15.35 7.61
N ASP A 201 -15.54 -15.16 6.34
CA ASP A 201 -16.31 -15.69 5.20
C ASP A 201 -16.11 -17.21 5.10
N VAL A 202 -16.70 -17.98 6.01
CA VAL A 202 -16.75 -19.44 5.88
C VAL A 202 -18.09 -19.80 5.27
N ARG A 203 -18.08 -20.02 3.95
CA ARG A 203 -19.08 -20.83 3.28
C ARG A 203 -19.03 -22.23 3.89
N LEU A 204 -20.00 -22.55 4.75
CA LEU A 204 -20.25 -23.91 5.21
C LEU A 204 -20.96 -24.69 4.09
N GLU A 205 -20.24 -25.07 3.04
CA GLU A 205 -20.67 -26.15 2.14
C GLU A 205 -20.01 -27.44 2.62
N GLY A 206 -20.78 -28.28 3.31
CA GLY A 206 -20.50 -29.69 3.58
C GLY A 206 -19.20 -30.03 4.33
N ASN A 207 -19.29 -30.31 5.64
CA ASN A 207 -18.33 -31.00 6.54
C ASN A 207 -16.79 -30.82 6.36
N GLN A 208 -16.30 -29.85 5.60
CA GLN A 208 -14.88 -29.55 5.44
C GLN A 208 -14.69 -28.04 5.35
N THR A 209 -13.98 -27.47 6.32
CA THR A 209 -13.58 -26.06 6.34
C THR A 209 -12.42 -25.85 5.37
N LEU A 210 -12.71 -25.47 4.13
CA LEU A 210 -11.68 -25.10 3.16
C LEU A 210 -11.50 -23.58 3.15
N ALA A 211 -10.30 -23.12 3.51
CA ALA A 211 -9.92 -21.72 3.37
C ALA A 211 -9.93 -21.33 1.88
N ALA A 212 -10.61 -20.24 1.55
CA ALA A 212 -10.98 -19.86 0.18
C ALA A 212 -9.83 -19.39 -0.74
N ASN A 213 -8.57 -19.76 -0.48
CA ASN A 213 -7.45 -19.41 -1.37
C ASN A 213 -6.31 -20.43 -1.32
N HIS A 214 -6.53 -21.57 -1.99
CA HIS A 214 -5.43 -22.34 -2.56
C HIS A 214 -5.82 -22.75 -3.97
N ARG A 215 -5.09 -22.23 -4.97
CA ARG A 215 -5.13 -22.79 -6.33
C ARG A 215 -4.73 -24.27 -6.23
N PRO A 216 -5.50 -25.20 -6.79
CA PRO A 216 -5.10 -26.61 -6.76
C PRO A 216 -3.81 -26.77 -7.55
N ILE A 217 -2.77 -27.27 -6.88
CA ILE A 217 -1.63 -27.88 -7.54
C ILE A 217 -2.18 -29.18 -8.14
N THR A 218 -2.37 -29.19 -9.46
CA THR A 218 -2.73 -30.40 -10.20
C THR A 218 -1.58 -31.40 -10.06
N SER A 219 -1.73 -32.35 -9.15
CA SER A 219 -0.94 -33.57 -9.15
C SER A 219 -1.61 -34.55 -10.11
N ASP A 220 -1.48 -34.28 -11.40
CA ASP A 220 -1.77 -35.25 -12.45
C ASP A 220 -0.52 -35.41 -13.32
N ASP A 221 0.46 -36.08 -12.74
CA ASP A 221 1.43 -36.87 -13.50
C ASP A 221 1.68 -38.17 -12.74
N ARG A 222 0.67 -39.03 -12.76
CA ARG A 222 0.86 -40.48 -12.60
C ARG A 222 0.34 -41.16 -13.85
N SER A 223 1.21 -41.26 -14.85
CA SER A 223 1.04 -42.25 -15.92
C SER A 223 0.89 -43.65 -15.31
N PRO A 224 -0.15 -44.43 -15.65
CA PRO A 224 -0.22 -45.84 -15.36
C PRO A 224 0.67 -46.63 -16.35
N GLY A 225 1.29 -47.69 -15.84
CA GLY A 225 2.28 -48.48 -16.56
C GLY A 225 1.82 -49.07 -17.90
N HIS A 226 2.79 -49.24 -18.79
CA HIS A 226 2.77 -50.28 -19.80
C HIS A 226 3.67 -51.42 -19.31
N ALA A 227 3.05 -52.58 -19.11
CA ALA A 227 3.72 -53.86 -19.01
C ALA A 227 4.05 -54.35 -20.43
N ASP A 228 5.25 -54.92 -20.57
CA ASP A 228 5.68 -56.03 -21.42
C ASP A 228 4.89 -56.35 -22.70
N THR A 229 5.57 -56.26 -23.86
CA THR A 229 5.49 -57.30 -24.90
C THR A 229 6.74 -57.31 -25.79
N ILE A 230 7.43 -58.46 -25.80
CA ILE A 230 8.49 -58.98 -26.70
C ILE A 230 9.91 -58.38 -26.58
#